data_AF-A0A9R0U4A0-F1
#
_entry.id   AF-A0A9R0U4A0-F1
#
_cell.length_a   1.000
_cell.length_b   1.000
_cell.length_c   1.000
_cell.angle_alpha   90.00
_cell.angle_beta   90.00
_cell.angle_gamma   90.00
#
_symmetry.space_group_name_H-M   'P 1'
#
loop_
_entity.id
_entity.type
_entity.pdbx_description
1 polymer ?
#
loop_
_entity_poly.entity_id
_entity_poly.type
_entity_poly.pdbx_seq_one_letter_code
_entity_poly.pdbx_strand_id
1 'polypeptide(L)'
;MGIGTVVRECRGLFNGLQSLTDCCGGDGTTARAIVKAFPHIKCNVLDLPKLVLHFWSDEDCIKILAQCKEAIPSRETGGKVIIIDIVLGSSLETISETELLMDMLMFICTRGRQRDEKEWSTIFTKAGFSGYKIVKKLGHRGVIEVYP
;
A
#
# COMPACT_ATOMS: atom_id res chain seq x y z
N MET A 1 -3.28 -12.96 -4.75
CA MET A 1 -2.35 -13.20 -3.62
C MET A 1 -2.96 -12.60 -2.36
N GLY A 2 -3.05 -13.36 -1.26
CA GLY A 2 -3.70 -12.92 -0.03
C GLY A 2 -2.73 -12.33 1.00
N ILE A 3 -3.28 -11.66 2.01
CA ILE A 3 -2.54 -11.06 3.13
C ILE A 3 -1.61 -12.06 3.85
N GLY A 4 -1.95 -13.36 3.87
CA GLY A 4 -1.11 -14.39 4.49
C GLY A 4 0.30 -14.49 3.90
N THR A 5 0.46 -14.24 2.59
CA THR A 5 1.79 -14.20 1.96
C THR A 5 2.60 -13.01 2.46
N VAL A 6 1.98 -11.84 2.59
CA VAL A 6 2.63 -10.61 3.10
C VAL A 6 3.07 -10.80 4.55
N VAL A 7 2.20 -11.35 5.40
CA VAL A 7 2.51 -11.62 6.81
C VAL A 7 3.69 -12.59 6.98
N ARG A 8 3.77 -13.61 6.11
CA ARG A 8 4.86 -14.59 6.14
C ARG A 8 6.17 -14.03 5.60
N GLU A 9 6.11 -13.36 4.46
CA GLU A 9 7.31 -13.01 3.69
C GLU A 9 7.85 -11.61 3.97
N CYS A 10 7.00 -10.72 4.48
CA CYS A 10 7.35 -9.36 4.89
C CYS A 10 7.21 -9.22 6.41
N ARG A 11 7.55 -10.25 7.20
CA ARG A 11 7.37 -10.22 8.67
C ARG A 11 8.00 -8.99 9.32
N GLY A 12 9.17 -8.57 8.82
CA GLY A 12 9.87 -7.37 9.30
C GLY A 12 9.11 -6.05 9.13
N LEU A 13 8.13 -6.00 8.22
CA LEU A 13 7.24 -4.86 8.02
C LEU A 13 6.48 -4.47 9.30
N PHE A 14 6.14 -5.45 10.12
CA PHE A 14 5.32 -5.26 11.31
C PHE A 14 6.13 -5.18 12.61
N ASN A 15 7.45 -5.31 12.54
CA ASN A 15 8.30 -5.28 13.73
C ASN A 15 8.27 -3.89 14.39
N GLY A 16 8.07 -3.87 15.71
CA GLY A 16 8.06 -2.65 16.51
C GLY A 16 6.78 -1.82 16.42
N LEU A 17 5.82 -2.20 15.56
CA LEU A 17 4.52 -1.53 15.50
C LEU A 17 3.70 -1.84 16.75
N GLN A 18 3.09 -0.82 17.33
CA GLN A 18 2.15 -0.97 18.45
C GLN A 18 0.69 -0.95 17.98
N SER A 19 0.43 -0.26 16.86
CA SER A 19 -0.90 -0.19 16.27
C SER A 19 -0.82 -0.14 14.75
N LEU A 20 -1.90 -0.57 14.10
CA LEU A 20 -2.06 -0.55 12.65
C LEU A 20 -3.52 -0.23 12.32
N THR A 21 -3.74 0.69 11.38
CA THR A 21 -5.07 0.96 10.83
C THR A 21 -5.16 0.36 9.44
N ASP A 22 -6.03 -0.63 9.26
CA ASP A 22 -6.33 -1.26 7.99
C ASP A 22 -7.44 -0.47 7.29
N CYS A 23 -7.04 0.46 6.43
CA CYS A 23 -7.97 1.44 5.86
C CYS A 23 -8.89 0.88 4.77
N CYS A 24 -8.57 -0.30 4.21
CA CYS A 24 -9.40 -1.02 3.21
C CYS A 24 -9.83 -2.39 3.76
N GLY A 25 -10.05 -2.48 5.07
CA GLY A 25 -10.06 -3.78 5.72
C GLY A 25 -11.32 -4.61 5.48
N GLY A 26 -12.40 -4.00 4.98
CA GLY A 26 -13.66 -4.69 4.69
C GLY A 26 -14.18 -5.47 5.89
N ASP A 27 -14.31 -6.79 5.74
CA ASP A 27 -14.73 -7.69 6.81
C ASP A 27 -13.67 -7.93 7.91
N GLY A 28 -12.50 -7.28 7.81
CA GLY A 28 -11.39 -7.36 8.75
C GLY A 28 -10.49 -8.59 8.58
N THR A 29 -10.58 -9.32 7.47
CA THR A 29 -9.76 -10.52 7.23
C THR A 29 -8.26 -10.22 7.28
N THR A 30 -7.84 -9.08 6.73
CA THR A 30 -6.44 -8.62 6.78
C THR A 30 -5.99 -8.35 8.21
N ALA A 31 -6.72 -7.51 8.95
CA ALA A 31 -6.43 -7.24 10.36
C ALA A 31 -6.40 -8.51 11.22
N ARG A 32 -7.35 -9.45 11.07
CA ARG A 32 -7.35 -10.73 11.80
C ARG A 32 -6.09 -11.55 11.52
N ALA A 33 -5.63 -11.60 10.27
CA ALA A 33 -4.41 -12.31 9.92
C ALA A 33 -3.17 -11.67 10.57
N ILE A 34 -3.10 -10.33 10.62
CA ILE A 34 -2.03 -9.60 11.28
C ILE A 34 -2.04 -9.84 12.79
N VAL A 35 -3.19 -9.68 13.46
CA VAL A 35 -3.31 -9.92 14.91
C VAL A 35 -2.96 -11.36 15.28
N LYS A 36 -3.36 -12.35 14.46
CA LYS A 36 -2.98 -13.76 14.68
C LYS A 36 -1.47 -13.97 14.63
N ALA A 37 -0.75 -13.25 13.78
CA ALA A 37 0.71 -13.35 13.65
C ALA A 37 1.48 -12.45 14.63
N PHE A 38 0.88 -11.33 15.03
CA PHE A 38 1.46 -10.31 15.91
C PHE A 38 0.42 -9.85 16.95
N PRO A 39 0.20 -10.64 18.03
CA PRO A 39 -0.87 -10.37 18.99
C PRO A 39 -0.73 -9.05 19.76
N HIS A 40 0.46 -8.46 19.78
CA HIS A 40 0.73 -7.17 20.43
C HIS A 40 0.26 -5.97 19.61
N ILE A 41 0.01 -6.13 18.30
CA ILE A 41 -0.40 -5.02 17.43
C ILE A 41 -1.90 -4.80 17.57
N LYS A 42 -2.29 -3.62 18.05
CA LYS A 42 -3.69 -3.21 18.05
C LYS A 42 -4.12 -2.79 16.64
N CYS A 43 -5.04 -3.54 16.04
CA CYS A 43 -5.55 -3.22 14.70
C CYS A 43 -6.89 -2.47 14.77
N ASN A 44 -7.01 -1.38 14.04
CA ASN A 44 -8.28 -0.72 13.72
C ASN A 44 -8.65 -1.04 12.28
N VAL A 45 -9.91 -1.37 12.01
CA VAL A 45 -10.40 -1.65 10.65
C VAL A 45 -11.30 -0.52 10.22
N LEU A 46 -10.98 0.09 9.09
CA LEU A 46 -11.88 1.01 8.41
C LEU A 46 -12.32 0.35 7.11
N ASP A 47 -13.63 0.27 6.90
CA ASP A 47 -14.18 -0.18 5.63
C ASP A 47 -14.31 1.02 4.69
N LEU A 48 -13.18 1.42 4.09
CA LEU A 48 -13.14 2.42 3.03
C LEU A 48 -12.94 1.69 1.70
N PRO A 49 -14.01 1.10 1.10
CA PRO A 49 -13.89 0.29 -0.11
C PRO A 49 -13.34 1.09 -1.31
N LYS A 50 -13.37 2.41 -1.22
CA LYS A 50 -12.77 3.30 -2.22
C LYS A 50 -11.28 3.54 -2.01
N LEU A 51 -10.64 3.18 -0.90
CA LEU A 51 -9.25 3.61 -0.60
C LEU A 51 -8.17 2.71 -1.22
N VAL A 52 -8.48 2.03 -2.32
CA VAL A 52 -7.46 1.36 -3.13
C VAL A 52 -6.86 2.41 -4.07
N LEU A 53 -5.60 2.76 -3.84
CA LEU A 53 -4.96 3.94 -4.44
C LEU A 53 -4.89 3.87 -5.98
N HIS A 54 -4.86 2.68 -6.56
CA HIS A 54 -4.98 2.53 -8.01
C HIS A 54 -6.32 2.97 -8.60
N PHE A 55 -7.40 3.15 -7.81
CA PHE A 55 -8.69 3.66 -8.28
C PHE A 55 -8.76 5.18 -8.39
N TRP A 56 -7.78 5.89 -7.86
CA TRP A 56 -7.76 7.35 -7.78
C TRP A 56 -6.77 7.96 -8.77
N SER A 57 -7.03 9.22 -9.15
CA SER A 57 -6.05 10.02 -9.86
C SER A 57 -4.85 10.36 -8.98
N ASP A 58 -3.77 10.87 -9.57
CA ASP A 58 -2.58 11.24 -8.82
C ASP A 58 -2.88 12.36 -7.81
N GLU A 59 -3.73 13.33 -8.15
CA GLU A 59 -4.12 14.44 -7.28
C GLU A 59 -4.87 13.94 -6.05
N ASP A 60 -5.76 12.97 -6.23
CA ASP A 60 -6.54 12.40 -5.13
C ASP A 60 -5.67 11.47 -4.27
N CYS A 61 -4.76 10.69 -4.87
CA CYS A 61 -3.73 9.94 -4.15
C CYS A 61 -2.87 10.87 -3.27
N ILE A 62 -2.44 12.02 -3.79
CA ILE A 62 -1.66 13.00 -3.03
C ILE A 62 -2.45 13.50 -1.81
N LYS A 63 -3.72 13.86 -1.98
CA LYS A 63 -4.57 14.33 -0.87
C LYS A 63 -4.79 13.25 0.19
N ILE A 64 -5.08 12.02 -0.24
CA ILE A 64 -5.27 10.88 0.66
C ILE A 64 -3.99 10.63 1.45
N LEU A 65 -2.85 10.55 0.76
CA LEU A 65 -1.58 10.26 1.41
C LEU A 65 -1.12 11.40 2.33
N ALA A 66 -1.39 12.65 1.98
CA ALA A 66 -1.15 13.78 2.88
C ALA A 66 -1.96 13.66 4.17
N GLN A 67 -3.24 13.26 4.10
CA GLN A 67 -4.04 13.00 5.30
C GLN A 67 -3.50 11.81 6.10
N CYS A 68 -3.07 10.74 5.43
CA CYS A 68 -2.42 9.61 6.11
C CYS A 68 -1.15 10.05 6.83
N LYS A 69 -0.35 10.94 6.23
CA LYS A 69 0.86 11.49 6.84
C LYS A 69 0.55 12.23 8.14
N GLU A 70 -0.47 13.09 8.15
CA GLU A 70 -0.88 13.83 9.34
C GLU A 70 -1.47 12.91 10.44
N ALA A 71 -1.99 11.74 10.07
CA ALA A 71 -2.60 10.79 10.99
C ALA A 71 -1.60 9.81 11.63
N ILE A 72 -0.36 9.72 11.13
CA ILE A 72 0.68 8.83 11.66
C ILE A 72 1.69 9.61 12.50
N PRO A 73 2.36 8.95 13.48
CA PRO A 73 3.39 9.61 14.26
C PRO A 73 4.65 9.84 13.41
N SER A 74 5.68 10.47 13.99
CA SER A 74 6.94 10.73 13.29
C SER A 74 7.70 9.44 12.95
N ARG A 75 8.67 9.52 12.04
CA ARG A 75 9.49 8.37 11.66
C ARG A 75 10.27 7.78 12.85
N GLU A 76 10.77 8.63 13.74
CA GLU A 76 11.56 8.23 14.93
C GLU A 76 10.74 7.39 15.91
N THR A 77 9.43 7.62 15.94
CA THR A 77 8.46 6.88 16.76
C THR A 77 7.80 5.73 15.99
N GLY A 78 8.32 5.41 14.79
CA GLY A 78 7.91 4.26 13.99
C GLY A 78 6.78 4.52 13.00
N GLY A 79 6.43 5.79 12.74
CA GLY A 79 5.41 6.16 11.77
C GLY A 79 5.78 5.79 10.34
N LYS A 80 4.86 5.09 9.66
CA LYS A 80 4.96 4.77 8.23
C LYS A 80 3.59 4.43 7.66
N VAL A 81 3.41 4.69 6.36
CA VAL A 81 2.30 4.19 5.56
C VAL A 81 2.77 2.94 4.82
N ILE A 82 1.93 1.91 4.78
CA ILE A 82 2.19 0.67 4.05
C ILE A 82 1.23 0.62 2.87
N ILE A 83 1.77 0.54 1.66
CA ILE A 83 1.00 0.41 0.43
C ILE A 83 1.29 -0.95 -0.18
N ILE A 84 0.23 -1.69 -0.50
CA ILE A 84 0.30 -2.97 -1.19
C ILE A 84 -0.48 -2.82 -2.48
N ASP A 85 0.19 -2.45 -3.56
CA ASP A 85 -0.44 -2.13 -4.83
C ASP A 85 0.40 -2.63 -6.02
N ILE A 86 -0.19 -2.64 -7.21
CA ILE A 86 0.51 -2.97 -8.46
C ILE A 86 1.57 -1.89 -8.72
N VAL A 87 2.79 -2.34 -9.04
CA VAL A 87 3.89 -1.46 -9.45
C VAL A 87 4.34 -1.92 -10.84
N LEU A 88 4.12 -1.09 -11.85
CA LEU A 88 4.49 -1.40 -13.23
C LEU A 88 6.01 -1.54 -13.39
N GLY A 89 6.43 -2.39 -14.34
CA GLY A 89 7.84 -2.66 -14.63
C GLY A 89 8.58 -3.36 -13.48
N SER A 90 7.84 -3.96 -12.54
CA SER A 90 8.42 -4.56 -11.34
C SER A 90 8.89 -6.01 -11.55
N SER A 91 8.33 -6.75 -12.51
CA SER A 91 8.77 -8.08 -12.93
C SER A 91 9.71 -8.03 -14.14
N LEU A 92 10.70 -8.93 -14.17
CA LEU A 92 11.73 -8.99 -15.20
C LEU A 92 11.14 -9.26 -16.61
N GLU A 93 11.60 -8.44 -17.56
CA GLU A 93 11.67 -8.62 -19.02
C GLU A 93 10.41 -8.62 -19.90
N THR A 94 9.19 -8.83 -19.41
CA THR A 94 7.98 -8.67 -20.24
C THR A 94 6.77 -8.22 -19.44
N ILE A 95 6.05 -7.20 -19.94
CA ILE A 95 4.73 -6.84 -19.42
C ILE A 95 3.81 -8.03 -19.70
N SER A 96 3.25 -8.62 -18.65
CA SER A 96 2.35 -9.75 -18.76
C SER A 96 1.01 -9.32 -19.39
N GLU A 97 0.39 -10.20 -20.18
CA GLU A 97 -0.96 -10.00 -20.70
C GLU A 97 -1.97 -9.68 -19.57
N THR A 98 -1.76 -10.22 -18.37
CA THR A 98 -2.57 -9.92 -17.19
C THR A 98 -2.40 -8.48 -16.71
N GLU A 99 -1.20 -7.90 -16.81
CA GLU A 99 -0.95 -6.51 -16.43
C GLU A 99 -1.67 -5.55 -17.39
N LEU A 100 -1.61 -5.82 -18.69
CA LEU A 100 -2.33 -5.05 -19.72
C LEU A 100 -3.85 -5.14 -19.56
N LEU A 101 -4.37 -6.34 -19.30
CA LEU A 101 -5.81 -6.53 -19.06
C LEU A 101 -6.27 -5.79 -17.81
N MET A 102 -5.48 -5.85 -16.73
CA MET A 102 -5.79 -5.11 -15.51
C MET A 102 -5.71 -3.59 -15.75
N ASP A 103 -4.72 -3.09 -16.50
CA ASP A 103 -4.61 -1.66 -16.80
C ASP A 103 -5.79 -1.17 -17.67
N MET A 104 -6.19 -1.97 -18.67
CA MET A 104 -7.39 -1.71 -19.47
C MET A 104 -8.67 -1.68 -18.62
N LEU A 105 -8.84 -2.65 -17.70
CA LEU A 105 -9.99 -2.67 -16.78
C LEU A 105 -10.00 -1.44 -15.86
N MET A 106 -8.83 -1.05 -15.36
CA MET A 106 -8.68 0.14 -14.51
C MET A 106 -9.05 1.42 -15.26
N PHE A 107 -8.64 1.55 -16.52
CA PHE A 107 -9.01 2.67 -17.39
C PHE A 107 -10.51 2.73 -17.67
N ILE A 108 -11.16 1.59 -17.90
CA ILE A 108 -12.60 1.54 -18.24
C ILE A 108 -13.48 1.75 -16.99
N CYS A 109 -13.11 1.16 -15.86
CA CYS A 109 -14.00 1.09 -14.70
C CYS A 109 -13.75 2.18 -13.65
N THR A 110 -12.65 2.95 -13.76
CA THR A 110 -12.12 3.75 -12.65
C THR A 110 -11.51 5.05 -13.14
N ARG A 111 -11.29 6.02 -12.24
CA ARG A 111 -10.53 7.26 -12.56
C ARG A 111 -9.03 7.12 -12.31
N GLY A 112 -8.60 5.93 -11.89
CA GLY A 112 -7.23 5.66 -11.56
C GLY A 112 -6.52 4.86 -12.65
N ARG A 113 -5.27 4.52 -12.34
CA ARG A 113 -4.34 3.89 -13.27
C ARG A 113 -3.30 3.09 -12.48
N GLN A 114 -2.68 2.13 -13.14
CA GLN A 114 -1.47 1.51 -12.61
C GLN A 114 -0.30 2.50 -12.72
N ARG A 115 0.65 2.37 -11.80
CA ARG A 115 1.77 3.30 -11.65
C ARG A 115 3.09 2.54 -11.57
N ASP A 116 4.11 3.10 -12.19
CA ASP A 116 5.48 2.64 -11.98
C ASP A 116 6.08 3.24 -10.69
N GLU A 117 7.31 2.83 -10.35
CA GLU A 117 8.01 3.31 -9.15
C GLU A 117 8.30 4.82 -9.19
N LYS A 118 8.60 5.39 -10.35
CA LYS A 118 8.91 6.82 -10.51
C LYS A 118 7.66 7.68 -10.30
N GLU A 119 6.51 7.20 -10.75
CA GLU A 119 5.21 7.84 -10.55
C GLU A 119 4.81 7.78 -9.07
N TRP A 120 4.94 6.62 -8.42
CA TRP A 120 4.76 6.49 -6.98
C TRP A 120 5.68 7.43 -6.19
N SER A 121 6.97 7.47 -6.55
CA SER A 121 7.94 8.39 -5.94
C SER A 121 7.51 9.85 -6.05
N THR A 122 6.96 10.25 -7.21
CA THR A 122 6.50 11.63 -7.43
C THR A 122 5.29 11.96 -6.54
N ILE A 123 4.36 11.02 -6.40
CA ILE A 123 3.18 11.15 -5.53
C ILE A 123 3.61 11.28 -4.07
N PHE A 124 4.51 10.42 -3.58
CA PHE A 124 4.99 10.45 -2.20
C PHE A 124 5.66 11.80 -1.86
N THR A 125 6.53 12.29 -2.74
CA THR A 125 7.17 13.60 -2.57
C THR A 125 6.14 14.73 -2.53
N LYS A 126 5.16 14.73 -3.45
CA LYS A 126 4.11 15.76 -3.49
C LYS A 126 3.16 15.68 -2.28
N ALA A 127 2.94 14.50 -1.72
CA ALA A 127 2.19 14.30 -0.48
C ALA A 127 3.01 14.66 0.78
N GLY A 128 4.26 15.05 0.61
CA GLY A 128 5.13 15.58 1.66
C GLY A 128 5.94 14.53 2.42
N PHE A 129 6.00 13.28 1.98
CA PHE A 129 6.77 12.23 2.64
C PHE A 129 8.29 12.45 2.46
N SER A 130 9.07 12.05 3.46
CA SER A 130 10.54 12.22 3.47
C SER A 130 11.30 11.10 2.74
N GLY A 131 10.64 9.96 2.49
CA GLY A 131 11.22 8.87 1.72
C GLY A 131 10.32 7.64 1.65
N TYR A 132 10.75 6.65 0.88
CA TYR A 132 10.05 5.36 0.76
C TYR A 132 11.04 4.22 0.54
N LYS A 133 10.54 2.98 0.70
CA LYS A 133 11.27 1.75 0.43
C LYS A 133 10.33 0.71 -0.15
N ILE A 134 10.67 0.15 -1.31
CA ILE A 134 10.04 -1.07 -1.80
C ILE A 134 10.60 -2.24 -0.98
N VAL A 135 9.80 -2.78 -0.07
CA VAL A 135 10.20 -3.87 0.84
C VAL A 135 10.34 -5.18 0.09
N LYS A 136 9.34 -5.48 -0.76
CA LYS A 136 9.31 -6.72 -1.53
C LYS A 136 8.37 -6.60 -2.72
N LYS A 137 8.70 -7.31 -3.79
CA LYS A 137 7.81 -7.54 -4.93
C LYS A 137 7.20 -8.93 -4.81
N LEU A 138 5.88 -9.00 -4.91
CA LEU A 138 5.06 -10.17 -4.64
C LEU A 138 4.14 -10.41 -5.84
N GLY A 139 4.65 -11.12 -6.84
CA GLY A 139 4.05 -11.13 -8.18
C GLY A 139 4.04 -9.72 -8.76
N HIS A 140 2.89 -9.27 -9.25
CA HIS A 140 2.70 -7.91 -9.80
C HIS A 140 2.54 -6.80 -8.74
N ARG A 141 2.44 -7.16 -7.45
CA ARG A 141 2.25 -6.19 -6.36
C ARG A 141 3.57 -5.85 -5.69
N GLY A 142 3.81 -4.57 -5.46
CA GLY A 142 4.86 -4.07 -4.57
C GLY A 142 4.31 -3.87 -3.15
N VAL A 143 5.11 -4.25 -2.16
CA VAL A 143 4.93 -3.83 -0.77
C VAL A 143 5.85 -2.65 -0.53
N ILE A 144 5.28 -1.47 -0.30
CA ILE A 144 5.99 -0.20 -0.19
C ILE A 144 5.79 0.35 1.23
N GLU A 145 6.89 0.71 1.89
CA GLU A 145 6.87 1.57 3.08
C GLU A 145 7.10 3.01 2.66
N VAL A 146 6.30 3.94 3.18
CA VAL A 146 6.43 5.38 2.95
C VAL A 146 6.55 6.07 4.31
N TYR A 147 7.56 6.93 4.47
CA TYR A 147 7.93 7.53 5.76
C TYR A 147 7.59 9.02 5.80
N PRO A 148 6.92 9.50 6.87
CA PRO A 148 6.49 10.90 6.98
C PRO A 148 7.67 11.87 6.92
#